data_AF-A0A1Q6R477-F1
#
_entry.id   AF-A0A1Q6R477-F1
#
_cell.length_a   1.000
_cell.length_b   1.000
_cell.length_c   1.000
_cell.angle_alpha   90.00
_cell.angle_beta   90.00
_cell.angle_gamma   90.00
#
_symmetry.space_group_name_H-M   'P 1'
#
loop_
_entity.id
_entity.type
_entity.pdbx_description
1 polymer ?
#
loop_
_entity_poly.entity_id
_entity_poly.type
_entity_poly.pdbx_seq_one_letter_code
_entity_poly.pdbx_strand_id
1 'polypeptide(L)'
;MGLKEDAMWKMAEKMGMPKSAIEAIKAKQKNGDKSAMPDMGKMMSMLQAMKGEKKDEMRKMAEKMGMPPQAAGMDGNEILGRLNRLSKVQTIKDVPQLTTALFPGTHCPLMGAAMVAGGINDCLLVIVGTDECSYYTKSLTINERYGGIAGRCVSVVLDSHDVTFGSTESMHKAFKEIVAEYQPKCVMLVTTCVIEVIGDDYDAIAAELSKQYSIPVMAVHTEHFKCEDHFPGLERAITACATMMQKQECDGSVNVLGQRMGNFADTELHAFLAAAGVKLGVQLPSGCTAEEIRRAPAAKVNIVVHDIALPLAQAMQEQYGIPYVYFNRFAAPEKILQTYQHLFNYLELPLPAEIGAKFEECKALEQEIKPAVQGVPYIYGNTQYDCFELNSYLCSLGLVPQLIQSNKLSEANFADIESILTQTDPYICKAANIAPLQYVYDVLHPWFYMGHEFGDRLRRKGIALLHSDPAGKILGFECSSFMLQAVAKAVADAKKFREEAGL
;
A
#
# COMPACT_ATOMS: atom_id res chain seq x y z
N MET A 1 1.82 44.11 -23.02
CA MET A 1 0.72 44.46 -22.10
C MET A 1 -0.64 44.52 -22.79
N GLY A 2 -0.78 45.08 -24.00
CA GLY A 2 -2.09 45.27 -24.67
C GLY A 2 -2.94 44.00 -24.90
N LEU A 3 -2.33 42.86 -25.26
CA LEU A 3 -3.08 41.60 -25.50
C LEU A 3 -3.80 41.04 -24.26
N LYS A 4 -3.25 41.24 -23.05
CA LYS A 4 -3.88 40.78 -21.79
C LYS A 4 -5.01 41.70 -21.35
N GLU A 5 -4.88 42.98 -21.64
CA GLU A 5 -5.85 44.01 -21.25
C GLU A 5 -7.10 43.97 -22.13
N ASP A 6 -6.94 43.77 -23.45
CA ASP A 6 -8.08 43.59 -24.37
C ASP A 6 -8.88 42.31 -24.08
N ALA A 7 -8.20 41.23 -23.68
CA ALA A 7 -8.85 39.99 -23.27
C ALA A 7 -9.67 40.18 -21.99
N MET A 8 -9.15 40.92 -21.00
CA MET A 8 -9.84 41.26 -19.76
C MET A 8 -11.12 42.07 -20.02
N TRP A 9 -11.07 43.05 -20.93
CA TRP A 9 -12.26 43.86 -21.25
C TRP A 9 -13.33 43.09 -22.02
N LYS A 10 -12.93 42.18 -22.93
CA LYS A 10 -13.87 41.26 -23.58
C LYS A 10 -14.54 40.31 -22.58
N MET A 11 -13.81 39.91 -21.53
CA MET A 11 -14.33 39.07 -20.45
C MET A 11 -15.37 39.82 -19.61
N ALA A 12 -15.09 41.06 -19.21
CA ALA A 12 -16.03 41.91 -18.47
C ALA A 12 -17.32 42.18 -19.27
N GLU A 13 -17.21 42.41 -20.58
CA GLU A 13 -18.36 42.58 -21.48
C GLU A 13 -19.23 41.30 -21.53
N LYS A 14 -18.60 40.12 -21.72
CA LYS A 14 -19.30 38.83 -21.71
C LYS A 14 -19.95 38.50 -20.34
N MET A 15 -19.41 39.05 -19.25
CA MET A 15 -19.98 38.95 -17.91
C MET A 15 -21.13 39.93 -17.64
N GLY A 16 -21.55 40.71 -18.66
CA GLY A 16 -22.70 41.60 -18.59
C GLY A 16 -22.37 43.03 -18.21
N MET A 17 -21.09 43.42 -18.20
CA MET A 17 -20.71 44.80 -17.94
C MET A 17 -21.01 45.68 -19.17
N PRO A 18 -21.75 46.79 -19.03
CA PRO A 18 -22.10 47.64 -20.17
C PRO A 18 -20.86 48.22 -20.85
N LYS A 19 -20.86 48.26 -22.19
CA LYS A 19 -19.75 48.84 -22.97
C LYS A 19 -19.40 50.27 -22.55
N SER A 20 -20.41 51.08 -22.23
CA SER A 20 -20.23 52.45 -21.74
C SER A 20 -19.47 52.52 -20.41
N ALA A 21 -19.63 51.54 -19.53
CA ALA A 21 -18.88 51.44 -18.28
C ALA A 21 -17.42 51.04 -18.53
N ILE A 22 -17.20 50.09 -19.46
CA ILE A 22 -15.85 49.67 -19.88
C ILE A 22 -15.07 50.86 -20.46
N GLU A 23 -15.69 51.63 -21.35
CA GLU A 23 -15.06 52.80 -21.97
C GLU A 23 -14.76 53.92 -20.96
N ALA A 24 -15.66 54.17 -20.01
CA ALA A 24 -15.44 55.14 -18.94
C ALA A 24 -14.24 54.76 -18.05
N ILE A 25 -14.06 53.47 -17.75
CA ILE A 25 -12.93 52.99 -16.95
C ILE A 25 -11.61 53.08 -17.75
N LYS A 26 -11.63 52.69 -19.03
CA LYS A 26 -10.46 52.86 -19.94
C LYS A 26 -10.02 54.32 -20.05
N ALA A 27 -10.98 55.26 -20.12
CA ALA A 27 -10.67 56.69 -20.16
C ALA A 27 -10.01 57.19 -18.87
N LYS A 28 -10.46 56.73 -17.70
CA LYS A 28 -9.84 57.04 -16.40
C LYS A 28 -8.42 56.47 -16.26
N GLN A 29 -8.18 55.26 -16.77
CA GLN A 29 -6.85 54.65 -16.79
C GLN A 29 -5.85 55.45 -17.65
N LYS A 30 -6.30 56.02 -18.77
CA LYS A 30 -5.46 56.86 -19.63
C LYS A 30 -5.00 58.15 -18.92
N ASN A 31 -5.74 58.57 -17.88
CA ASN A 31 -5.42 59.71 -17.02
C ASN A 31 -4.67 59.30 -15.71
N GLY A 32 -4.23 58.05 -15.59
CA GLY A 32 -3.38 57.60 -14.49
C GLY A 32 -4.11 57.08 -13.24
N ASP A 33 -5.44 57.04 -13.24
CA ASP A 33 -6.22 56.51 -12.11
C ASP A 33 -6.43 54.99 -12.23
N LYS A 34 -5.80 54.23 -11.34
CA LYS A 34 -5.87 52.75 -11.27
C LYS A 34 -6.91 52.22 -10.28
N SER A 35 -7.62 53.08 -9.57
CA SER A 35 -8.58 52.68 -8.51
C SER A 35 -9.85 52.02 -9.05
N ALA A 36 -10.12 52.15 -10.36
CA ALA A 36 -11.35 51.67 -11.00
C ALA A 36 -11.24 50.26 -11.62
N MET A 37 -10.23 49.46 -11.27
CA MET A 37 -10.13 48.08 -11.77
C MET A 37 -11.28 47.22 -11.26
N PRO A 38 -11.86 46.34 -12.10
CA PRO A 38 -12.77 45.31 -11.63
C PRO A 38 -12.08 44.48 -10.54
N ASP A 39 -12.75 44.29 -9.41
CA ASP A 39 -12.26 43.44 -8.33
C ASP A 39 -12.16 42.00 -8.85
N MET A 40 -10.91 41.58 -9.11
CA MET A 40 -10.61 40.24 -9.62
C MET A 40 -11.07 39.14 -8.66
N GLY A 41 -11.12 39.39 -7.35
CA GLY A 41 -11.64 38.44 -6.37
C GLY A 41 -13.14 38.21 -6.56
N LYS A 42 -13.92 39.28 -6.72
CA LYS A 42 -15.36 39.19 -7.06
C LYS A 42 -15.60 38.52 -8.40
N MET A 43 -14.80 38.86 -9.41
CA MET A 43 -14.93 38.26 -10.74
C MET A 43 -14.65 36.75 -10.72
N MET A 44 -13.69 36.30 -9.92
CA MET A 44 -13.37 34.88 -9.70
C MET A 44 -14.45 34.14 -8.90
N SER A 45 -15.07 34.80 -7.90
CA SER A 45 -16.21 34.20 -7.18
C SER A 45 -17.42 33.96 -8.09
N MET A 46 -17.69 34.89 -9.03
CA MET A 46 -18.75 34.71 -10.02
C MET A 46 -18.42 33.62 -11.04
N LEU A 47 -17.15 33.41 -11.38
CA LEU A 47 -16.71 32.32 -12.27
C LEU A 47 -16.93 30.94 -11.68
N GLN A 48 -16.68 30.78 -10.38
CA GLN A 48 -16.89 29.52 -9.67
C GLN A 48 -18.38 29.14 -9.57
N ALA A 49 -19.27 30.13 -9.61
CA ALA A 49 -20.72 29.93 -9.53
C ALA A 49 -21.40 29.57 -10.87
N MET A 50 -20.69 29.57 -12.01
CA MET A 50 -21.27 29.31 -13.32
C MET A 50 -21.22 27.82 -13.74
N LYS A 51 -22.32 27.29 -14.31
CA LYS A 51 -22.45 25.91 -14.82
C LYS A 51 -22.65 25.88 -16.35
N GLY A 52 -22.23 24.79 -17.01
CA GLY A 52 -22.49 24.49 -18.43
C GLY A 52 -21.43 25.01 -19.42
N GLU A 53 -21.78 25.06 -20.72
CA GLU A 53 -20.88 25.37 -21.86
C GLU A 53 -20.07 26.68 -21.71
N LYS A 54 -20.59 27.64 -20.95
CA LYS A 54 -19.90 28.90 -20.64
C LYS A 54 -18.63 28.72 -19.79
N LYS A 55 -18.52 27.63 -19.01
CA LYS A 55 -17.34 27.30 -18.20
C LYS A 55 -16.16 26.88 -19.08
N ASP A 56 -16.42 26.11 -20.14
CA ASP A 56 -15.38 25.60 -21.05
C ASP A 56 -14.83 26.67 -21.99
N GLU A 57 -15.68 27.57 -22.49
CA GLU A 57 -15.21 28.73 -23.27
C GLU A 57 -14.27 29.62 -22.46
N MET A 58 -14.59 29.80 -21.17
CA MET A 58 -13.83 30.66 -20.27
C MET A 58 -12.53 29.99 -19.80
N ARG A 59 -12.52 28.65 -19.63
CA ARG A 59 -11.28 27.88 -19.40
C ARG A 59 -10.28 28.06 -20.54
N LYS A 60 -10.74 27.91 -21.79
CA LYS A 60 -9.92 28.15 -22.99
C LYS A 60 -9.40 29.59 -23.09
N MET A 61 -10.16 30.55 -22.55
CA MET A 61 -9.78 31.96 -22.54
C MET A 61 -8.72 32.26 -21.47
N ALA A 62 -8.80 31.63 -20.29
CA ALA A 62 -7.80 31.72 -19.21
C ALA A 62 -6.44 31.09 -19.62
N GLU A 63 -6.47 29.95 -20.31
CA GLU A 63 -5.28 29.31 -20.90
C GLU A 63 -4.57 30.24 -21.90
N LYS A 64 -5.33 30.90 -22.79
CA LYS A 64 -4.78 31.89 -23.74
C LYS A 64 -4.17 33.12 -23.08
N MET A 65 -4.57 33.45 -21.84
CA MET A 65 -4.03 34.59 -21.09
C MET A 65 -2.70 34.27 -20.38
N GLY A 66 -2.19 33.04 -20.53
CA GLY A 66 -0.94 32.60 -19.90
C GLY A 66 -1.00 32.71 -18.38
N MET A 67 -2.20 32.60 -17.81
CA MET A 67 -2.36 32.44 -16.38
C MET A 67 -1.84 31.04 -16.05
N PRO A 68 -1.01 30.88 -15.00
CA PRO A 68 -0.68 29.54 -14.54
C PRO A 68 -2.01 28.81 -14.32
N PRO A 69 -2.13 27.53 -14.70
CA PRO A 69 -3.28 26.76 -14.29
C PRO A 69 -3.28 26.78 -12.76
N GLN A 70 -4.04 27.71 -12.17
CA GLN A 70 -4.72 27.40 -10.93
C GLN A 70 -5.42 26.11 -11.28
N ALA A 71 -4.94 24.99 -10.74
CA ALA A 71 -5.50 23.66 -10.98
C ALA A 71 -7.01 23.86 -11.02
N ALA A 72 -7.59 23.82 -12.23
CA ALA A 72 -9.01 23.93 -12.38
C ALA A 72 -9.51 22.71 -11.61
N GLY A 73 -9.97 22.96 -10.38
CA GLY A 73 -10.09 21.92 -9.36
C GLY A 73 -10.86 20.75 -9.96
N MET A 74 -10.32 19.55 -9.81
CA MET A 74 -11.05 18.36 -10.24
C MET A 74 -12.42 18.38 -9.56
N ASP A 75 -13.50 18.19 -10.30
CA ASP A 75 -14.83 18.13 -9.71
C ASP A 75 -15.00 16.78 -9.02
N GLY A 76 -15.26 16.77 -7.71
CA GLY A 76 -15.45 15.54 -6.95
C GLY A 76 -16.54 14.63 -7.53
N ASN A 77 -17.61 15.21 -8.13
CA ASN A 77 -18.66 14.43 -8.77
C ASN A 77 -18.17 13.79 -10.08
N GLU A 78 -17.32 14.49 -10.83
CA GLU A 78 -16.72 13.96 -12.04
C GLU A 78 -15.75 12.81 -11.71
N ILE A 79 -14.97 12.95 -10.63
CA ILE A 79 -14.11 11.88 -10.12
C ILE A 79 -14.96 10.65 -9.77
N LEU A 80 -15.98 10.83 -8.91
CA LEU A 80 -16.87 9.76 -8.49
C LEU A 80 -17.62 9.11 -9.65
N GLY A 81 -17.98 9.89 -10.68
CA GLY A 81 -18.62 9.39 -11.89
C GLY A 81 -17.74 8.46 -12.74
N ARG A 82 -16.42 8.47 -12.52
CA ARG A 82 -15.46 7.56 -13.17
C ARG A 82 -15.15 6.33 -12.34
N LEU A 83 -15.54 6.32 -11.07
CA LEU A 83 -15.31 5.18 -10.17
C LEU A 83 -16.41 4.13 -10.34
N ASN A 84 -16.04 2.88 -10.10
CA ASN A 84 -17.02 1.80 -10.01
C ASN A 84 -17.59 1.71 -8.60
N ARG A 85 -18.76 1.06 -8.53
CA ARG A 85 -19.35 0.58 -7.29
C ARG A 85 -18.81 -0.82 -6.98
N LEU A 86 -18.70 -1.16 -5.70
CA LEU A 86 -18.18 -2.46 -5.27
C LEU A 86 -18.97 -3.63 -5.86
N SER A 87 -20.30 -3.47 -6.00
CA SER A 87 -21.20 -4.47 -6.63
C SER A 87 -20.85 -4.84 -8.06
N LYS A 88 -20.04 -4.02 -8.75
CA LYS A 88 -19.63 -4.22 -10.15
C LYS A 88 -18.24 -4.82 -10.30
N VAL A 89 -17.55 -5.10 -9.19
CA VAL A 89 -16.17 -5.59 -9.21
C VAL A 89 -16.17 -7.12 -9.30
N GLN A 90 -15.57 -7.66 -10.34
CA GLN A 90 -15.33 -9.10 -10.49
C GLN A 90 -13.83 -9.42 -10.52
N THR A 91 -13.03 -8.46 -10.99
CA THR A 91 -11.58 -8.59 -11.13
C THR A 91 -10.89 -7.29 -10.70
N ILE A 92 -9.59 -7.35 -10.43
CA ILE A 92 -8.81 -6.14 -10.11
C ILE A 92 -8.79 -5.10 -11.25
N LYS A 93 -9.09 -5.51 -12.50
CA LYS A 93 -9.20 -4.60 -13.65
C LYS A 93 -10.43 -3.69 -13.55
N ASP A 94 -11.44 -4.10 -12.79
CA ASP A 94 -12.67 -3.32 -12.56
C ASP A 94 -12.47 -2.23 -11.50
N VAL A 95 -11.31 -2.17 -10.86
CA VAL A 95 -10.96 -1.17 -9.84
C VAL A 95 -10.17 -0.02 -10.50
N PRO A 96 -10.80 1.13 -10.78
CA PRO A 96 -10.14 2.22 -11.50
C PRO A 96 -9.15 2.98 -10.61
N GLN A 97 -8.15 3.58 -11.24
CA GLN A 97 -7.30 4.59 -10.58
C GLN A 97 -8.04 5.94 -10.49
N LEU A 98 -7.80 6.69 -9.42
CA LEU A 98 -8.39 8.01 -9.22
C LEU A 98 -7.81 9.07 -10.17
N THR A 99 -6.54 8.91 -10.54
CA THR A 99 -5.80 9.80 -11.43
C THR A 99 -4.89 9.03 -12.37
N THR A 100 -4.60 9.64 -13.53
CA THR A 100 -3.70 9.07 -14.54
C THR A 100 -2.24 9.03 -14.09
N ALA A 101 -1.82 9.94 -13.20
CA ALA A 101 -0.49 9.97 -12.62
C ALA A 101 -0.58 9.81 -11.10
N LEU A 102 0.34 9.04 -10.52
CA LEU A 102 0.44 8.84 -9.06
C LEU A 102 1.56 9.73 -8.48
N PHE A 103 1.27 10.38 -7.35
CA PHE A 103 2.19 11.21 -6.58
C PHE A 103 1.87 11.17 -5.07
N PRO A 104 2.87 10.84 -4.22
CA PRO A 104 4.16 10.26 -4.60
C PRO A 104 3.95 8.91 -5.31
N GLY A 105 4.79 8.61 -6.32
CA GLY A 105 4.72 7.32 -7.02
C GLY A 105 5.00 6.14 -6.07
N THR A 106 4.64 4.94 -6.48
CA THR A 106 4.94 3.72 -5.73
C THR A 106 6.40 3.29 -5.98
N HIS A 107 6.97 2.57 -5.02
CA HIS A 107 8.25 1.90 -5.25
C HIS A 107 8.04 0.67 -6.13
N CYS A 108 9.02 0.36 -6.99
CA CYS A 108 9.00 -0.82 -7.83
C CYS A 108 9.29 -2.10 -7.03
N PRO A 109 9.00 -3.30 -7.58
CA PRO A 109 9.26 -4.58 -6.92
C PRO A 109 10.72 -4.81 -6.49
N LEU A 110 11.69 -4.14 -7.11
CA LEU A 110 13.10 -4.17 -6.68
C LEU A 110 13.28 -3.72 -5.22
N MET A 111 12.54 -2.70 -4.78
CA MET A 111 12.51 -2.30 -3.37
C MET A 111 12.02 -3.45 -2.48
N GLY A 112 10.97 -4.16 -2.90
CA GLY A 112 10.45 -5.31 -2.17
C GLY A 112 11.49 -6.43 -2.02
N ALA A 113 12.15 -6.81 -3.11
CA ALA A 113 13.23 -7.80 -3.07
C ALA A 113 14.38 -7.37 -2.15
N ALA A 114 14.79 -6.10 -2.21
CA ALA A 114 15.78 -5.54 -1.29
C ALA A 114 15.31 -5.53 0.17
N MET A 115 14.02 -5.36 0.44
CA MET A 115 13.51 -5.47 1.80
C MET A 115 13.60 -6.90 2.34
N VAL A 116 13.39 -7.92 1.50
CA VAL A 116 13.55 -9.34 1.88
C VAL A 116 15.02 -9.69 2.07
N ALA A 117 15.89 -9.37 1.10
CA ALA A 117 17.32 -9.68 1.18
C ALA A 117 18.00 -9.05 2.40
N GLY A 118 17.64 -7.82 2.75
CA GLY A 118 18.15 -7.19 3.98
C GLY A 118 17.69 -7.90 5.26
N GLY A 119 16.60 -8.65 5.19
CA GLY A 119 16.03 -9.40 6.30
C GLY A 119 16.65 -10.77 6.53
N ILE A 120 17.45 -11.23 5.56
CA ILE A 120 18.25 -12.43 5.64
C ILE A 120 19.68 -11.98 5.91
N ASN A 121 20.19 -12.22 7.12
CA ASN A 121 21.41 -11.60 7.65
C ASN A 121 22.66 -11.93 6.83
N ASP A 122 22.69 -13.07 6.16
CA ASP A 122 23.80 -13.61 5.38
C ASP A 122 23.50 -13.75 3.87
N CYS A 123 22.46 -13.06 3.38
CA CYS A 123 22.11 -12.99 1.97
C CYS A 123 22.87 -11.87 1.24
N LEU A 124 23.47 -12.14 0.09
CA LEU A 124 23.98 -11.10 -0.78
C LEU A 124 22.90 -10.69 -1.78
N LEU A 125 22.57 -9.39 -1.83
CA LEU A 125 21.70 -8.84 -2.87
C LEU A 125 22.55 -8.50 -4.09
N VAL A 126 22.23 -9.10 -5.24
CA VAL A 126 22.86 -8.81 -6.53
C VAL A 126 21.81 -8.26 -7.46
N ILE A 127 22.00 -7.02 -7.92
CA ILE A 127 21.07 -6.34 -8.83
C ILE A 127 21.65 -6.42 -10.24
N VAL A 128 20.87 -6.92 -11.19
CA VAL A 128 21.33 -7.02 -12.59
C VAL A 128 20.53 -6.10 -13.48
N GLY A 129 21.20 -5.10 -14.05
CA GLY A 129 20.50 -4.02 -14.70
C GLY A 129 21.36 -2.84 -15.12
N THR A 130 20.69 -1.74 -15.41
CA THR A 130 21.35 -0.49 -15.78
C THR A 130 21.84 0.28 -14.55
N ASP A 131 22.68 1.29 -14.80
CA ASP A 131 23.26 2.17 -13.78
C ASP A 131 22.22 2.77 -12.82
N GLU A 132 21.05 3.17 -13.33
CA GLU A 132 20.05 3.89 -12.53
C GLU A 132 19.46 3.01 -11.41
N CYS A 133 19.01 1.81 -11.75
CA CYS A 133 18.46 0.87 -10.77
C CYS A 133 19.51 0.48 -9.73
N SER A 134 20.76 0.31 -10.20
CA SER A 134 21.92 0.02 -9.36
C SER A 134 22.20 1.17 -8.38
N TYR A 135 22.22 2.42 -8.85
CA TYR A 135 22.46 3.60 -8.03
C TYR A 135 21.41 3.81 -6.94
N TYR A 136 20.11 3.76 -7.31
CA TYR A 136 19.03 3.98 -6.35
C TYR A 136 18.95 2.87 -5.30
N THR A 137 19.13 1.61 -5.71
CA THR A 137 19.13 0.49 -4.76
C THR A 137 20.36 0.51 -3.88
N LYS A 138 21.52 0.91 -4.41
CA LYS A 138 22.71 1.10 -3.57
C LYS A 138 22.48 2.20 -2.54
N SER A 139 21.90 3.33 -2.93
CA SER A 139 21.57 4.43 -2.01
C SER A 139 20.59 3.99 -0.90
N LEU A 140 19.59 3.18 -1.26
CA LEU A 140 18.66 2.58 -0.30
C LEU A 140 19.35 1.62 0.70
N THR A 141 20.38 0.90 0.24
CA THR A 141 21.04 -0.17 1.00
C THR A 141 22.32 0.28 1.72
N ILE A 142 22.71 1.56 1.66
CA ILE A 142 23.79 2.11 2.51
C ILE A 142 23.26 2.34 3.92
N ASN A 143 23.04 1.25 4.64
CA ASN A 143 22.62 1.25 6.03
C ASN A 143 23.18 0.00 6.75
N GLU A 144 23.04 -0.05 8.08
CA GLU A 144 23.59 -1.13 8.90
C GLU A 144 23.04 -2.51 8.54
N ARG A 145 21.76 -2.59 8.13
CA ARG A 145 21.11 -3.85 7.73
C ARG A 145 21.89 -4.56 6.64
N TYR A 146 22.51 -3.79 5.76
CA TYR A 146 23.33 -4.30 4.66
C TYR A 146 24.83 -4.25 4.93
N GLY A 147 25.31 -3.61 6.00
CA GLY A 147 26.74 -3.39 6.25
C GLY A 147 27.33 -2.18 5.53
N GLY A 148 26.49 -1.22 5.10
CA GLY A 148 26.94 0.05 4.53
C GLY A 148 27.45 -0.05 3.09
N ILE A 149 28.39 0.83 2.71
CA ILE A 149 28.83 1.00 1.31
C ILE A 149 29.53 -0.23 0.74
N ALA A 150 30.35 -0.92 1.55
CA ALA A 150 31.00 -2.19 1.19
C ALA A 150 30.17 -3.42 1.60
N GLY A 151 28.90 -3.20 1.92
CA GLY A 151 27.98 -4.19 2.44
C GLY A 151 27.49 -5.20 1.41
N ARG A 152 26.44 -5.94 1.79
CA ARG A 152 25.85 -7.07 1.08
C ARG A 152 24.89 -6.67 -0.06
N CYS A 153 25.21 -5.62 -0.79
CA CYS A 153 24.47 -5.19 -1.97
C CYS A 153 25.46 -4.80 -3.08
N VAL A 154 25.44 -5.54 -4.17
CA VAL A 154 26.29 -5.33 -5.34
C VAL A 154 25.44 -5.28 -6.61
N SER A 155 26.02 -4.76 -7.69
CA SER A 155 25.32 -4.60 -8.97
C SER A 155 26.17 -5.15 -10.10
N VAL A 156 25.53 -5.86 -11.03
CA VAL A 156 26.07 -6.20 -12.34
C VAL A 156 25.46 -5.22 -13.32
N VAL A 157 26.25 -4.22 -13.70
CA VAL A 157 25.83 -3.16 -14.60
C VAL A 157 25.98 -3.65 -16.04
N LEU A 158 24.87 -3.59 -16.78
CA LEU A 158 24.81 -4.00 -18.18
C LEU A 158 25.30 -2.89 -19.10
N ASP A 159 26.04 -3.28 -20.14
CA ASP A 159 26.41 -2.38 -21.23
C ASP A 159 25.52 -2.56 -22.47
N SER A 160 25.83 -1.84 -23.55
CA SER A 160 25.08 -1.94 -24.80
C SER A 160 25.20 -3.29 -25.51
N HIS A 161 26.31 -4.01 -25.28
CA HIS A 161 26.49 -5.36 -25.81
C HIS A 161 25.56 -6.33 -25.09
N ASP A 162 25.50 -6.29 -23.75
CA ASP A 162 24.61 -7.12 -22.95
C ASP A 162 23.14 -6.94 -23.34
N VAL A 163 22.72 -5.69 -23.58
CA VAL A 163 21.34 -5.39 -24.01
C VAL A 163 21.03 -5.94 -25.41
N THR A 164 22.03 -6.08 -26.27
CA THR A 164 21.85 -6.52 -27.66
C THR A 164 21.94 -8.04 -27.80
N PHE A 165 22.86 -8.68 -27.06
CA PHE A 165 23.23 -10.08 -27.24
C PHE A 165 22.94 -10.97 -26.02
N GLY A 166 22.41 -10.39 -24.95
CA GLY A 166 22.17 -11.07 -23.68
C GLY A 166 23.34 -10.89 -22.69
N SER A 167 23.03 -11.06 -21.41
CA SER A 167 23.89 -10.74 -20.27
C SER A 167 24.50 -11.97 -19.57
N THR A 168 24.28 -13.17 -20.12
CA THR A 168 24.68 -14.45 -19.49
C THR A 168 26.19 -14.51 -19.21
N GLU A 169 27.03 -14.17 -20.19
CA GLU A 169 28.49 -14.21 -20.04
C GLU A 169 28.98 -13.21 -18.99
N SER A 170 28.46 -11.97 -19.04
CA SER A 170 28.75 -10.91 -18.09
C SER A 170 28.34 -11.30 -16.67
N MET A 171 27.19 -11.94 -16.50
CA MET A 171 26.72 -12.44 -15.21
C MET A 171 27.63 -13.54 -14.65
N HIS A 172 28.02 -14.54 -15.46
CA HIS A 172 28.94 -15.60 -15.02
C HIS A 172 30.31 -15.04 -14.60
N LYS A 173 30.85 -14.07 -15.36
CA LYS A 173 32.10 -13.39 -15.01
C LYS A 173 31.97 -12.60 -13.71
N ALA A 174 30.93 -11.79 -13.57
CA ALA A 174 30.70 -11.00 -12.37
C ALA A 174 30.46 -11.90 -11.14
N PHE A 175 29.73 -13.00 -11.28
CA PHE A 175 29.46 -13.91 -10.17
C PHE A 175 30.73 -14.59 -9.65
N LYS A 176 31.68 -14.91 -10.54
CA LYS A 176 32.99 -15.42 -10.14
C LYS A 176 33.74 -14.42 -9.24
N GLU A 177 33.69 -13.13 -9.57
CA GLU A 177 34.30 -12.07 -8.77
C GLU A 177 33.56 -11.91 -7.42
N ILE A 178 32.22 -11.90 -7.47
CA ILE A 178 31.35 -11.84 -6.28
C ILE A 178 31.68 -12.96 -5.29
N VAL A 179 31.80 -14.22 -5.75
CA VAL A 179 32.11 -15.34 -4.86
C VAL A 179 33.51 -15.21 -4.26
N ALA A 180 34.49 -14.77 -5.04
CA ALA A 180 35.87 -14.60 -4.58
C ALA A 180 35.98 -13.52 -3.48
N GLU A 181 35.24 -12.43 -3.62
CA GLU A 181 35.30 -11.28 -2.71
C GLU A 181 34.38 -11.42 -1.49
N TYR A 182 33.13 -11.84 -1.69
CA TYR A 182 32.09 -11.78 -0.65
C TYR A 182 31.82 -13.12 0.03
N GLN A 183 32.12 -14.26 -0.61
CA GLN A 183 31.85 -15.61 -0.08
C GLN A 183 30.44 -15.77 0.53
N PRO A 184 29.37 -15.43 -0.21
CA PRO A 184 28.03 -15.32 0.35
C PRO A 184 27.46 -16.69 0.77
N LYS A 185 26.56 -16.69 1.76
CA LYS A 185 25.83 -17.91 2.19
C LYS A 185 24.63 -18.21 1.32
N CYS A 186 23.97 -17.18 0.82
CA CYS A 186 23.01 -17.26 -0.27
C CYS A 186 23.02 -15.95 -1.06
N VAL A 187 22.50 -15.99 -2.28
CA VAL A 187 22.40 -14.84 -3.17
C VAL A 187 20.96 -14.64 -3.62
N MET A 188 20.47 -13.42 -3.51
CA MET A 188 19.23 -13.00 -4.17
C MET A 188 19.61 -12.23 -5.43
N LEU A 189 19.42 -12.87 -6.58
CA LEU A 189 19.77 -12.37 -7.90
C LEU A 189 18.55 -11.68 -8.51
N VAL A 190 18.51 -10.35 -8.41
CA VAL A 190 17.34 -9.55 -8.74
C VAL A 190 17.51 -8.91 -10.11
N THR A 191 16.59 -9.20 -11.03
CA THR A 191 16.59 -8.66 -12.39
C THR A 191 15.79 -7.38 -12.46
N THR A 192 16.31 -6.38 -13.19
CA THR A 192 15.63 -5.10 -13.42
C THR A 192 14.84 -5.10 -14.73
N CYS A 193 14.06 -4.04 -14.98
CA CYS A 193 13.16 -3.95 -16.13
C CYS A 193 13.83 -4.20 -17.49
N VAL A 194 15.11 -3.87 -17.67
CA VAL A 194 15.81 -4.09 -18.95
C VAL A 194 16.03 -5.58 -19.21
N ILE A 195 16.46 -6.34 -18.20
CA ILE A 195 16.61 -7.81 -18.28
C ILE A 195 15.26 -8.47 -18.63
N GLU A 196 14.20 -8.01 -17.99
CA GLU A 196 12.84 -8.52 -18.18
C GLU A 196 12.27 -8.22 -19.58
N VAL A 197 12.79 -7.19 -20.27
CA VAL A 197 12.40 -6.86 -21.64
C VAL A 197 13.19 -7.66 -22.66
N ILE A 198 14.51 -7.83 -22.47
CA ILE A 198 15.34 -8.63 -23.38
C ILE A 198 15.00 -10.14 -23.26
N GLY A 199 14.52 -10.56 -22.09
CA GLY A 199 14.03 -11.93 -21.87
C GLY A 199 15.14 -12.94 -21.60
N ASP A 200 16.25 -12.51 -21.00
CA ASP A 200 17.28 -13.43 -20.53
C ASP A 200 16.74 -14.36 -19.45
N ASP A 201 17.07 -15.65 -19.55
CA ASP A 201 16.59 -16.69 -18.63
C ASP A 201 17.42 -16.71 -17.33
N TYR A 202 17.08 -15.81 -16.42
CA TYR A 202 17.75 -15.70 -15.13
C TYR A 202 17.44 -16.85 -14.16
N ASP A 203 16.35 -17.59 -14.38
CA ASP A 203 16.08 -18.82 -13.64
C ASP A 203 17.12 -19.89 -13.98
N ALA A 204 17.41 -20.10 -15.27
CA ALA A 204 18.45 -21.01 -15.73
C ALA A 204 19.84 -20.57 -15.26
N ILE A 205 20.17 -19.28 -15.38
CA ILE A 205 21.45 -18.73 -14.91
C ILE A 205 21.60 -18.94 -13.40
N ALA A 206 20.58 -18.63 -12.59
CA ALA A 206 20.62 -18.83 -11.15
C ALA A 206 20.81 -20.31 -10.78
N ALA A 207 20.15 -21.23 -11.49
CA ALA A 207 20.31 -22.67 -11.29
C ALA A 207 21.74 -23.16 -11.61
N GLU A 208 22.33 -22.67 -12.72
CA GLU A 208 23.71 -22.97 -13.10
C GLU A 208 24.70 -22.46 -12.06
N LEU A 209 24.59 -21.18 -11.68
CA LEU A 209 25.45 -20.56 -10.67
C LEU A 209 25.33 -21.28 -9.33
N SER A 210 24.10 -21.65 -8.94
CA SER A 210 23.87 -22.39 -7.70
C SER A 210 24.62 -23.72 -7.68
N LYS A 211 24.53 -24.47 -8.77
CA LYS A 211 25.20 -25.76 -8.92
C LYS A 211 26.72 -25.61 -8.97
N GLN A 212 27.21 -24.65 -9.75
CA GLN A 212 28.64 -24.45 -9.97
C GLN A 212 29.37 -24.05 -8.68
N TYR A 213 28.76 -23.18 -7.87
CA TYR A 213 29.38 -22.64 -6.66
C TYR A 213 28.91 -23.29 -5.36
N SER A 214 27.90 -24.16 -5.42
CA SER A 214 27.26 -24.76 -4.23
C SER A 214 26.74 -23.71 -3.23
N ILE A 215 26.22 -22.60 -3.77
CA ILE A 215 25.62 -21.50 -3.02
C ILE A 215 24.18 -21.36 -3.54
N PRO A 216 23.14 -21.26 -2.70
CA PRO A 216 21.80 -21.01 -3.20
C PRO A 216 21.70 -19.63 -3.85
N VAL A 217 21.37 -19.59 -5.15
CA VAL A 217 21.11 -18.38 -5.92
C VAL A 217 19.65 -18.34 -6.30
N MET A 218 18.93 -17.34 -5.81
CA MET A 218 17.49 -17.18 -5.97
C MET A 218 17.23 -16.07 -7.00
N ALA A 219 16.75 -16.42 -8.19
CA ALA A 219 16.30 -15.44 -9.16
C ALA A 219 15.02 -14.74 -8.65
N VAL A 220 14.98 -13.41 -8.75
CA VAL A 220 13.80 -12.62 -8.40
C VAL A 220 13.53 -11.59 -9.49
N HIS A 221 12.41 -11.80 -10.19
CA HIS A 221 11.96 -10.94 -11.27
C HIS A 221 11.26 -9.69 -10.73
N THR A 222 11.69 -8.50 -11.17
CA THR A 222 11.17 -7.20 -10.68
C THR A 222 10.70 -6.25 -11.77
N GLU A 223 10.05 -6.79 -12.80
CA GLU A 223 9.43 -6.08 -13.92
C GLU A 223 8.32 -5.12 -13.46
N HIS A 224 8.69 -3.87 -13.20
CA HIS A 224 7.75 -2.87 -12.68
C HIS A 224 6.63 -2.54 -13.66
N PHE A 225 6.85 -2.67 -14.97
CA PHE A 225 5.82 -2.40 -15.98
C PHE A 225 4.63 -3.37 -15.93
N LYS A 226 4.68 -4.44 -15.12
CA LYS A 226 3.54 -5.33 -14.81
C LYS A 226 3.02 -5.18 -13.37
N CYS A 227 3.63 -4.33 -12.56
CA CYS A 227 3.39 -4.24 -11.12
C CYS A 227 2.98 -2.82 -10.71
N GLU A 228 1.99 -2.70 -9.84
CA GLU A 228 1.53 -1.40 -9.35
C GLU A 228 2.42 -0.85 -8.22
N ASP A 229 3.09 -1.71 -7.47
CA ASP A 229 3.92 -1.35 -6.31
C ASP A 229 5.01 -2.40 -6.01
N HIS A 230 5.57 -2.34 -4.80
CA HIS A 230 6.71 -3.15 -4.37
C HIS A 230 6.32 -4.51 -3.78
N PHE A 231 5.03 -4.75 -3.46
CA PHE A 231 4.59 -5.99 -2.82
C PHE A 231 4.85 -7.26 -3.66
N PRO A 232 4.70 -7.27 -5.00
CA PRO A 232 5.09 -8.42 -5.81
C PRO A 232 6.55 -8.83 -5.62
N GLY A 233 7.44 -7.85 -5.38
CA GLY A 233 8.86 -8.13 -5.12
C GLY A 233 9.10 -8.78 -3.77
N LEU A 234 8.35 -8.38 -2.74
CA LEU A 234 8.36 -9.05 -1.43
C LEU A 234 7.90 -10.52 -1.57
N GLU A 235 6.77 -10.73 -2.24
CA GLU A 235 6.17 -12.05 -2.44
C GLU A 235 7.11 -12.98 -3.22
N ARG A 236 7.63 -12.52 -4.37
CA ARG A 236 8.54 -13.32 -5.20
C ARG A 236 9.84 -13.64 -4.48
N ALA A 237 10.43 -12.68 -3.77
CA ALA A 237 11.66 -12.91 -3.01
C ALA A 237 11.46 -13.88 -1.84
N ILE A 238 10.36 -13.77 -1.10
CA ILE A 238 10.00 -14.74 -0.04
C ILE A 238 9.77 -16.12 -0.65
N THR A 239 9.04 -16.20 -1.76
CA THR A 239 8.74 -17.47 -2.45
C THR A 239 9.99 -18.14 -2.99
N ALA A 240 10.92 -17.37 -3.56
CA ALA A 240 12.19 -17.89 -4.09
C ALA A 240 13.05 -18.56 -3.02
N CYS A 241 12.89 -18.20 -1.75
CA CYS A 241 13.56 -18.86 -0.63
C CYS A 241 13.19 -20.36 -0.48
N ALA A 242 12.08 -20.81 -1.07
CA ALA A 242 11.71 -22.24 -1.12
C ALA A 242 12.83 -23.10 -1.73
N THR A 243 13.59 -22.57 -2.68
CA THR A 243 14.71 -23.27 -3.35
C THR A 243 15.85 -23.63 -2.39
N MET A 244 15.96 -22.93 -1.25
CA MET A 244 16.96 -23.22 -0.22
C MET A 244 16.50 -24.31 0.75
N MET A 245 15.19 -24.57 0.83
CA MET A 245 14.61 -25.46 1.82
C MET A 245 14.97 -26.92 1.54
N GLN A 246 15.19 -27.67 2.61
CA GLN A 246 15.49 -29.10 2.55
C GLN A 246 14.58 -29.85 3.51
N LYS A 247 14.11 -31.03 3.09
CA LYS A 247 13.30 -31.90 3.96
C LYS A 247 14.01 -32.11 5.30
N GLN A 248 13.30 -31.86 6.40
CA GLN A 248 13.75 -32.09 7.76
C GLN A 248 12.77 -33.02 8.47
N GLU A 249 13.21 -33.61 9.59
CA GLU A 249 12.30 -34.19 10.57
C GLU A 249 11.59 -33.07 11.34
N CYS A 250 10.31 -33.28 11.65
CA CYS A 250 9.51 -32.32 12.40
C CYS A 250 10.06 -32.16 13.82
N ASP A 251 10.33 -30.92 14.24
CA ASP A 251 10.88 -30.59 15.57
C ASP A 251 9.87 -29.90 16.49
N GLY A 252 8.60 -29.84 16.07
CA GLY A 252 7.50 -29.24 16.82
C GLY A 252 7.49 -27.70 16.80
N SER A 253 8.41 -27.05 16.07
CA SER A 253 8.46 -25.59 16.00
C SER A 253 7.39 -24.97 15.09
N VAL A 254 7.24 -23.65 15.17
CA VAL A 254 6.40 -22.86 14.25
C VAL A 254 7.23 -21.83 13.50
N ASN A 255 7.06 -21.77 12.19
CA ASN A 255 7.63 -20.68 11.40
C ASN A 255 6.69 -19.48 11.40
N VAL A 256 7.26 -18.29 11.26
CA VAL A 256 6.52 -17.05 11.02
C VAL A 256 6.90 -16.54 9.64
N LEU A 257 5.95 -16.56 8.71
CA LEU A 257 6.16 -16.22 7.31
C LEU A 257 5.43 -14.92 6.96
N GLY A 258 6.17 -13.95 6.42
CA GLY A 258 5.64 -12.68 5.95
C GLY A 258 6.30 -11.47 6.64
N GLN A 259 6.28 -10.33 5.93
CA GLN A 259 6.82 -9.08 6.45
C GLN A 259 5.86 -8.45 7.47
N ARG A 260 6.42 -7.94 8.56
CA ARG A 260 5.69 -7.22 9.61
C ARG A 260 6.55 -6.08 10.19
N MET A 261 5.92 -5.13 10.87
CA MET A 261 6.64 -4.13 11.67
C MET A 261 6.87 -4.63 13.10
N GLY A 262 7.94 -4.18 13.75
CA GLY A 262 8.25 -4.55 15.14
C GLY A 262 8.79 -5.97 15.31
N ASN A 263 9.02 -6.37 16.56
CA ASN A 263 9.57 -7.70 16.91
C ASN A 263 8.42 -8.68 17.19
N PHE A 264 8.53 -9.93 16.69
CA PHE A 264 7.48 -10.93 16.89
C PHE A 264 7.34 -11.31 18.36
N ALA A 265 8.45 -11.26 19.10
CA ALA A 265 8.50 -11.54 20.53
C ALA A 265 7.56 -10.66 21.38
N ASP A 266 7.23 -9.47 20.88
CA ASP A 266 6.38 -8.48 21.57
C ASP A 266 4.88 -8.70 21.30
N THR A 267 4.50 -9.67 20.48
CA THR A 267 3.10 -9.88 20.08
C THR A 267 2.34 -10.77 21.07
N GLU A 268 1.03 -10.55 21.20
CA GLU A 268 0.12 -11.45 21.93
C GLU A 268 0.23 -12.91 21.45
N LEU A 269 0.26 -13.12 20.13
CA LEU A 269 0.40 -14.45 19.54
C LEU A 269 1.67 -15.16 20.05
N HIS A 270 2.80 -14.45 20.06
CA HIS A 270 4.04 -15.00 20.59
C HIS A 270 3.93 -15.36 22.08
N ALA A 271 3.30 -14.50 22.88
CA ALA A 271 3.09 -14.77 24.30
C ALA A 271 2.31 -16.08 24.54
N PHE A 272 1.26 -16.33 23.75
CA PHE A 272 0.49 -17.58 23.83
C PHE A 272 1.30 -18.80 23.40
N LEU A 273 2.07 -18.69 22.31
CA LEU A 273 2.94 -19.77 21.85
C LEU A 273 4.02 -20.10 22.90
N ALA A 274 4.66 -19.09 23.47
CA ALA A 274 5.68 -19.24 24.51
C ALA A 274 5.11 -19.88 25.79
N ALA A 275 3.93 -19.44 26.25
CA ALA A 275 3.25 -20.03 27.40
C ALA A 275 2.86 -21.50 27.18
N ALA A 276 2.54 -21.87 25.93
CA ALA A 276 2.26 -23.25 25.53
C ALA A 276 3.52 -24.09 25.28
N GLY A 277 4.73 -23.53 25.47
CA GLY A 277 5.99 -24.23 25.26
C GLY A 277 6.35 -24.47 23.79
N VAL A 278 5.74 -23.72 22.87
CA VAL A 278 5.97 -23.86 21.43
C VAL A 278 7.28 -23.18 21.04
N LYS A 279 8.16 -23.93 20.36
CA LYS A 279 9.43 -23.43 19.86
C LYS A 279 9.22 -22.58 18.59
N LEU A 280 9.93 -21.47 18.46
CA LEU A 280 9.99 -20.73 17.20
C LEU A 280 11.00 -21.36 16.22
N GLY A 281 10.57 -21.51 14.98
CA GLY A 281 11.39 -21.82 13.82
C GLY A 281 11.86 -20.53 13.13
N VAL A 282 11.87 -20.54 11.79
CA VAL A 282 12.33 -19.37 11.02
C VAL A 282 11.30 -18.23 11.07
N GLN A 283 11.79 -16.99 11.16
CA GLN A 283 11.00 -15.79 10.94
C GLN A 283 11.42 -15.17 9.60
N LEU A 284 10.73 -15.50 8.51
CA LEU A 284 11.12 -15.07 7.16
C LEU A 284 10.26 -13.88 6.70
N PRO A 285 10.85 -12.71 6.34
CA PRO A 285 12.29 -12.39 6.28
C PRO A 285 12.78 -11.56 7.47
N SER A 286 12.28 -11.78 8.68
CA SER A 286 12.58 -10.92 9.83
C SER A 286 13.81 -11.42 10.61
N GLY A 287 15.01 -11.08 10.15
CA GLY A 287 16.26 -11.29 10.89
C GLY A 287 16.75 -12.73 10.92
N CYS A 288 16.41 -13.52 9.90
CA CYS A 288 16.77 -14.92 9.74
C CYS A 288 18.09 -15.11 8.98
N THR A 289 18.57 -16.34 8.93
CA THR A 289 19.75 -16.78 8.17
C THR A 289 19.39 -17.78 7.08
N ALA A 290 20.26 -17.95 6.09
CA ALA A 290 20.12 -18.96 5.05
C ALA A 290 19.97 -20.38 5.64
N GLU A 291 20.70 -20.69 6.72
CA GLU A 291 20.60 -21.98 7.40
C GLU A 291 19.26 -22.20 8.12
N GLU A 292 18.69 -21.17 8.73
CA GLU A 292 17.34 -21.26 9.33
C GLU A 292 16.28 -21.47 8.25
N ILE A 293 16.40 -20.79 7.10
CA ILE A 293 15.50 -21.01 5.97
C ILE A 293 15.65 -22.44 5.43
N ARG A 294 16.87 -22.93 5.26
CA ARG A 294 17.14 -24.32 4.82
C ARG A 294 16.44 -25.35 5.72
N ARG A 295 16.38 -25.07 7.03
CA ARG A 295 15.75 -25.91 8.05
C ARG A 295 14.27 -25.61 8.30
N ALA A 296 13.69 -24.61 7.66
CA ALA A 296 12.29 -24.22 7.83
C ALA A 296 11.30 -25.40 7.69
N PRO A 297 11.56 -26.42 6.85
CA PRO A 297 10.68 -27.59 6.78
C PRO A 297 10.62 -28.47 8.04
N ALA A 298 11.38 -28.18 9.10
CA ALA A 298 11.26 -28.86 10.38
C ALA A 298 10.02 -28.43 11.19
N ALA A 299 9.38 -27.32 10.82
CA ALA A 299 8.24 -26.81 11.57
C ALA A 299 7.00 -27.72 11.48
N LYS A 300 6.22 -27.72 12.56
CA LYS A 300 4.91 -28.39 12.62
C LYS A 300 3.83 -27.60 11.88
N VAL A 301 3.91 -26.26 11.91
CA VAL A 301 2.94 -25.36 11.24
C VAL A 301 3.61 -24.04 10.86
N ASN A 302 3.19 -23.49 9.72
CA ASN A 302 3.58 -22.14 9.28
C ASN A 302 2.51 -21.11 9.68
N ILE A 303 2.91 -20.05 10.37
CA ILE A 303 2.05 -18.90 10.70
C ILE A 303 2.29 -17.83 9.63
N VAL A 304 1.31 -17.57 8.77
CA VAL A 304 1.42 -16.60 7.68
C VAL A 304 0.85 -15.26 8.14
N VAL A 305 1.71 -14.29 8.44
CA VAL A 305 1.32 -12.99 9.02
C VAL A 305 1.03 -11.90 7.99
N HIS A 306 1.18 -12.22 6.70
CA HIS A 306 0.87 -11.34 5.57
C HIS A 306 0.68 -12.16 4.29
N ASP A 307 -0.23 -11.72 3.40
CA ASP A 307 -0.58 -12.42 2.14
C ASP A 307 0.61 -12.75 1.22
N ILE A 308 1.63 -11.89 1.16
CA ILE A 308 2.88 -12.07 0.41
C ILE A 308 3.64 -13.37 0.72
N ALA A 309 3.35 -14.03 1.85
CA ALA A 309 3.97 -15.30 2.22
C ALA A 309 3.08 -16.52 1.92
N LEU A 310 1.85 -16.32 1.45
CA LEU A 310 0.94 -17.42 1.11
C LEU A 310 1.50 -18.35 0.03
N PRO A 311 2.11 -17.86 -1.09
CA PRO A 311 2.66 -18.76 -2.09
C PRO A 311 3.77 -19.67 -1.54
N LEU A 312 4.65 -19.13 -0.68
CA LEU A 312 5.65 -19.94 0.01
C LEU A 312 5.01 -20.98 0.94
N ALA A 313 4.01 -20.57 1.74
CA ALA A 313 3.35 -21.47 2.66
C ALA A 313 2.60 -22.61 1.95
N GLN A 314 1.97 -22.31 0.81
CA GLN A 314 1.34 -23.29 -0.08
C GLN A 314 2.38 -24.25 -0.66
N ALA A 315 3.50 -23.74 -1.18
CA ALA A 315 4.60 -24.57 -1.66
C ALA A 315 5.16 -25.49 -0.55
N MET A 316 5.29 -24.99 0.68
CA MET A 316 5.71 -25.81 1.82
C MET A 316 4.68 -26.89 2.20
N GLN A 317 3.39 -26.59 2.07
CA GLN A 317 2.33 -27.56 2.29
C GLN A 317 2.36 -28.66 1.22
N GLU A 318 2.49 -28.29 -0.05
CA GLU A 318 2.54 -29.24 -1.17
C GLU A 318 3.80 -30.11 -1.15
N GLN A 319 4.96 -29.51 -0.89
CA GLN A 319 6.26 -30.19 -0.98
C GLN A 319 6.62 -30.98 0.29
N TYR A 320 6.27 -30.45 1.46
CA TYR A 320 6.69 -31.01 2.76
C TYR A 320 5.53 -31.45 3.66
N GLY A 321 4.28 -31.20 3.27
CA GLY A 321 3.11 -31.55 4.07
C GLY A 321 2.89 -30.64 5.30
N ILE A 322 3.53 -29.47 5.34
CA ILE A 322 3.47 -28.57 6.50
C ILE A 322 2.23 -27.67 6.38
N PRO A 323 1.24 -27.79 7.28
CA PRO A 323 0.06 -26.94 7.24
C PRO A 323 0.43 -25.48 7.51
N TYR A 324 -0.44 -24.57 7.10
CA TYR A 324 -0.30 -23.16 7.42
C TYR A 324 -1.61 -22.56 7.94
N VAL A 325 -1.47 -21.52 8.76
CA VAL A 325 -2.58 -20.69 9.25
C VAL A 325 -2.34 -19.27 8.79
N TYR A 326 -3.31 -18.71 8.05
CA TYR A 326 -3.27 -17.31 7.67
C TYR A 326 -3.67 -16.44 8.88
N PHE A 327 -2.65 -15.91 9.55
CA PHE A 327 -2.74 -15.12 10.77
C PHE A 327 -2.45 -13.65 10.47
N ASN A 328 -3.25 -13.04 9.59
CA ASN A 328 -3.12 -11.62 9.28
C ASN A 328 -3.71 -10.74 10.40
N ARG A 329 -3.57 -9.43 10.26
CA ARG A 329 -4.21 -8.42 11.10
C ARG A 329 -5.69 -8.33 10.74
N PHE A 330 -6.46 -9.24 11.31
CA PHE A 330 -7.92 -9.22 11.27
C PHE A 330 -8.49 -8.32 12.37
N ALA A 331 -9.70 -7.82 12.15
CA ALA A 331 -10.41 -6.99 13.12
C ALA A 331 -11.59 -7.72 13.77
N ALA A 332 -12.23 -8.66 13.08
CA ALA A 332 -13.36 -9.42 13.63
C ALA A 332 -12.89 -10.43 14.70
N PRO A 333 -13.37 -10.33 15.97
CA PRO A 333 -13.00 -11.26 17.03
C PRO A 333 -13.28 -12.72 16.71
N GLU A 334 -14.38 -13.01 16.01
CA GLU A 334 -14.74 -14.37 15.60
C GLU A 334 -13.69 -14.98 14.66
N LYS A 335 -13.20 -14.19 13.70
CA LYS A 335 -12.16 -14.63 12.75
C LYS A 335 -10.83 -14.83 13.45
N ILE A 336 -10.48 -13.96 14.40
CA ILE A 336 -9.28 -14.09 15.24
C ILE A 336 -9.35 -15.37 16.09
N LEU A 337 -10.49 -15.62 16.75
CA LEU A 337 -10.71 -16.82 17.54
C LEU A 337 -10.58 -18.09 16.69
N GLN A 338 -11.22 -18.13 15.51
CA GLN A 338 -11.09 -19.26 14.57
C GLN A 338 -9.64 -19.47 14.13
N THR A 339 -8.89 -18.40 13.91
CA THR A 339 -7.47 -18.46 13.53
C THR A 339 -6.63 -19.10 14.65
N TYR A 340 -6.85 -18.70 15.91
CA TYR A 340 -6.22 -19.36 17.06
C TYR A 340 -6.63 -20.83 17.19
N GLN A 341 -7.92 -21.15 17.02
CA GLN A 341 -8.41 -22.53 17.06
C GLN A 341 -7.74 -23.40 16.01
N HIS A 342 -7.63 -22.94 14.76
CA HIS A 342 -6.92 -23.66 13.71
C HIS A 342 -5.45 -23.87 14.05
N LEU A 343 -4.77 -22.83 14.56
CA LEU A 343 -3.36 -22.91 14.94
C LEU A 343 -3.12 -23.95 16.04
N PHE A 344 -3.88 -23.89 17.15
CA PHE A 344 -3.73 -24.82 18.26
C PHE A 344 -4.18 -26.25 17.90
N ASN A 345 -5.14 -26.39 16.99
CA ASN A 345 -5.51 -27.69 16.44
C ASN A 345 -4.35 -28.33 15.63
N TYR A 346 -3.69 -27.57 14.75
CA TYR A 346 -2.50 -28.07 14.04
C TYR A 346 -1.32 -28.37 14.97
N LEU A 347 -1.20 -27.61 16.06
CA LEU A 347 -0.18 -27.87 17.08
C LEU A 347 -0.50 -29.11 17.93
N GLU A 348 -1.74 -29.60 17.91
CA GLU A 348 -2.26 -30.65 18.79
C GLU A 348 -2.11 -30.26 20.28
N LEU A 349 -2.36 -28.97 20.57
CA LEU A 349 -2.30 -28.40 21.91
C LEU A 349 -3.67 -27.85 22.31
N PRO A 350 -4.01 -27.87 23.61
CA PRO A 350 -5.25 -27.25 24.08
C PRO A 350 -5.21 -25.75 23.82
N LEU A 351 -6.36 -25.17 23.45
CA LEU A 351 -6.50 -23.73 23.30
C LEU A 351 -6.34 -23.05 24.68
N PRO A 352 -5.42 -22.08 24.84
CA PRO A 352 -5.29 -21.32 26.08
C PRO A 352 -6.61 -20.67 26.51
N ALA A 353 -6.96 -20.77 27.79
CA ALA A 353 -8.23 -20.24 28.31
C ALA A 353 -8.32 -18.72 28.18
N GLU A 354 -7.19 -18.03 28.25
CA GLU A 354 -7.03 -16.59 28.10
C GLU A 354 -7.47 -16.08 26.72
N ILE A 355 -7.41 -16.91 25.68
CA ILE A 355 -7.92 -16.58 24.33
C ILE A 355 -9.43 -16.36 24.38
N GLY A 356 -10.16 -17.21 25.12
CA GLY A 356 -11.60 -17.06 25.34
C GLY A 356 -11.93 -15.79 26.11
N ALA A 357 -11.17 -15.47 27.16
CA ALA A 357 -11.35 -14.23 27.92
C ALA A 357 -11.15 -12.98 27.04
N LYS A 358 -10.10 -12.96 26.21
CA LYS A 358 -9.84 -11.85 25.27
C LYS A 358 -10.92 -11.71 24.20
N PHE A 359 -11.45 -12.83 23.71
CA PHE A 359 -12.60 -12.79 22.80
C PHE A 359 -13.78 -12.07 23.46
N GLU A 360 -14.15 -12.46 24.68
CA GLU A 360 -15.25 -11.82 25.42
C GLU A 360 -14.98 -10.34 25.73
N GLU A 361 -13.72 -9.97 26.03
CA GLU A 361 -13.32 -8.55 26.19
C GLU A 361 -13.56 -7.74 24.91
N CYS A 362 -13.18 -8.28 23.74
CA CYS A 362 -13.46 -7.63 22.46
C CYS A 362 -14.97 -7.53 22.20
N LYS A 363 -15.75 -8.60 22.47
CA LYS A 363 -17.22 -8.57 22.32
C LYS A 363 -17.88 -7.55 23.24
N ALA A 364 -17.39 -7.39 24.47
CA ALA A 364 -17.89 -6.36 25.39
C ALA A 364 -17.60 -4.95 24.85
N LEU A 365 -16.38 -4.72 24.36
CA LEU A 365 -15.99 -3.45 23.75
C LEU A 365 -16.81 -3.13 22.49
N GLU A 366 -17.10 -4.13 21.65
CA GLU A 366 -18.02 -3.97 20.51
C GLU A 366 -19.39 -3.46 20.96
N GLN A 367 -20.00 -4.08 21.98
CA GLN A 367 -21.31 -3.66 22.49
C GLN A 367 -21.28 -2.24 23.06
N GLU A 368 -20.18 -1.87 23.70
CA GLU A 368 -19.98 -0.51 24.22
C GLU A 368 -19.94 0.53 23.10
N ILE A 369 -19.19 0.28 22.02
CA ILE A 369 -18.99 1.27 20.97
C ILE A 369 -20.12 1.32 19.93
N LYS A 370 -20.84 0.21 19.73
CA LYS A 370 -21.84 0.05 18.66
C LYS A 370 -22.87 1.19 18.60
N PRO A 371 -23.46 1.66 19.71
CA PRO A 371 -24.41 2.77 19.67
C PRO A 371 -23.81 4.09 19.15
N ALA A 372 -22.52 4.32 19.39
CA ALA A 372 -21.84 5.56 19.03
C ALA A 372 -21.45 5.61 17.55
N VAL A 373 -21.25 4.46 16.91
CA VAL A 373 -20.72 4.33 15.54
C VAL A 373 -21.80 4.02 14.49
N GLN A 374 -23.02 3.72 14.93
CA GLN A 374 -24.14 3.37 14.04
C GLN A 374 -24.42 4.47 13.00
N GLY A 375 -24.43 4.08 11.73
CA GLY A 375 -24.69 4.96 10.59
C GLY A 375 -23.56 5.92 10.24
N VAL A 376 -22.39 5.82 10.90
CA VAL A 376 -21.28 6.76 10.68
C VAL A 376 -20.59 6.46 9.33
N PRO A 377 -20.56 7.43 8.40
CA PRO A 377 -19.91 7.25 7.11
C PRO A 377 -18.39 7.43 7.21
N TYR A 378 -17.62 6.62 6.47
CA TYR A 378 -16.17 6.75 6.41
C TYR A 378 -15.60 6.43 5.02
N ILE A 379 -14.34 6.81 4.83
CA ILE A 379 -13.53 6.40 3.67
C ILE A 379 -12.38 5.52 4.16
N TYR A 380 -12.23 4.37 3.50
CA TYR A 380 -11.16 3.42 3.75
C TYR A 380 -10.01 3.65 2.78
N GLY A 381 -8.84 4.02 3.30
CA GLY A 381 -7.59 4.19 2.56
C GLY A 381 -6.57 3.10 2.85
N ASN A 382 -5.28 3.43 2.77
CA ASN A 382 -4.20 2.48 3.03
C ASN A 382 -4.05 2.19 4.54
N THR A 383 -4.17 0.92 4.94
CA THR A 383 -4.12 0.49 6.36
C THR A 383 -3.25 -0.75 6.54
N GLN A 384 -2.97 -1.13 7.79
CA GLN A 384 -2.24 -2.35 8.13
C GLN A 384 -3.11 -3.63 8.14
N TYR A 385 -4.42 -3.50 7.94
CA TYR A 385 -5.39 -4.59 8.06
C TYR A 385 -5.71 -5.23 6.72
N ASP A 386 -6.28 -6.43 6.77
CA ASP A 386 -6.93 -7.00 5.58
C ASP A 386 -8.11 -6.12 5.15
N CYS A 387 -8.07 -5.67 3.89
CA CYS A 387 -8.93 -4.61 3.39
C CYS A 387 -10.42 -4.95 3.49
N PHE A 388 -10.82 -6.09 2.90
CA PHE A 388 -12.24 -6.42 2.81
C PHE A 388 -12.75 -7.01 4.13
N GLU A 389 -11.93 -7.75 4.86
CA GLU A 389 -12.28 -8.26 6.20
C GLU A 389 -12.59 -7.11 7.17
N LEU A 390 -11.73 -6.09 7.25
CA LEU A 390 -11.95 -4.96 8.13
C LEU A 390 -13.22 -4.17 7.72
N ASN A 391 -13.42 -3.92 6.43
CA ASN A 391 -14.63 -3.21 5.98
C ASN A 391 -15.90 -4.02 6.24
N SER A 392 -15.87 -5.34 6.05
CA SER A 392 -16.98 -6.25 6.39
C SER A 392 -17.30 -6.19 7.89
N TYR A 393 -16.27 -6.24 8.74
CA TYR A 393 -16.41 -6.14 10.19
C TYR A 393 -16.98 -4.78 10.62
N LEU A 394 -16.45 -3.67 10.11
CA LEU A 394 -16.96 -2.33 10.43
C LEU A 394 -18.41 -2.13 9.96
N CYS A 395 -18.79 -2.70 8.82
CA CYS A 395 -20.20 -2.73 8.39
C CYS A 395 -21.06 -3.46 9.43
N SER A 396 -20.64 -4.63 9.92
CA SER A 396 -21.39 -5.38 10.94
C SER A 396 -21.62 -4.61 12.26
N LEU A 397 -20.76 -3.63 12.56
CA LEU A 397 -20.91 -2.71 13.70
C LEU A 397 -21.83 -1.51 13.39
N GLY A 398 -22.27 -1.35 12.15
CA GLY A 398 -23.17 -0.30 11.69
C GLY A 398 -22.48 0.89 11.01
N LEU A 399 -21.15 0.86 10.80
CA LEU A 399 -20.46 1.90 10.03
C LEU A 399 -20.73 1.74 8.53
N VAL A 400 -20.62 2.85 7.78
CA VAL A 400 -20.96 2.87 6.36
C VAL A 400 -19.74 3.29 5.53
N PRO A 401 -19.00 2.35 4.91
CA PRO A 401 -17.98 2.74 3.94
C PRO A 401 -18.64 3.45 2.76
N GLN A 402 -18.10 4.60 2.37
CA GLN A 402 -18.53 5.35 1.19
C GLN A 402 -17.58 5.12 0.01
N LEU A 403 -16.30 4.94 0.29
CA LEU A 403 -15.24 4.65 -0.68
C LEU A 403 -14.23 3.68 -0.03
N ILE A 404 -13.88 2.61 -0.75
CA ILE A 404 -12.85 1.66 -0.37
C ILE A 404 -11.68 1.74 -1.36
N GLN A 405 -10.47 1.92 -0.86
CA GLN A 405 -9.26 1.87 -1.66
C GLN A 405 -8.60 0.50 -1.56
N SER A 406 -8.38 -0.16 -2.71
CA SER A 406 -7.64 -1.43 -2.77
C SER A 406 -6.84 -1.57 -4.06
N ASN A 407 -5.59 -1.99 -3.93
CA ASN A 407 -4.72 -2.39 -5.06
C ASN A 407 -4.80 -3.88 -5.37
N LYS A 408 -5.54 -4.66 -4.56
CA LYS A 408 -5.58 -6.11 -4.63
C LYS A 408 -7.03 -6.61 -4.56
N LEU A 409 -7.26 -7.73 -5.23
CA LEU A 409 -8.50 -8.49 -5.14
C LEU A 409 -8.15 -9.96 -5.32
N SER A 410 -8.59 -10.79 -4.41
CA SER A 410 -8.41 -12.24 -4.44
C SER A 410 -9.74 -12.95 -4.18
N GLU A 411 -9.82 -14.24 -4.52
CA GLU A 411 -11.04 -15.02 -4.31
C GLU A 411 -11.46 -15.08 -2.84
N ALA A 412 -10.50 -15.10 -1.92
CA ALA A 412 -10.74 -15.09 -0.49
C ALA A 412 -11.49 -13.84 0.01
N ASN A 413 -11.50 -12.75 -0.79
CA ASN A 413 -12.17 -11.51 -0.41
C ASN A 413 -13.67 -11.51 -0.76
N PHE A 414 -14.17 -12.42 -1.61
CA PHE A 414 -15.56 -12.32 -2.08
C PHE A 414 -16.60 -12.51 -0.97
N ALA A 415 -16.35 -13.38 0.01
CA ALA A 415 -17.26 -13.53 1.16
C ALA A 415 -17.38 -12.23 1.98
N ASP A 416 -16.25 -11.55 2.20
CA ASP A 416 -16.23 -10.26 2.89
C ASP A 416 -16.89 -9.16 2.05
N ILE A 417 -16.69 -9.16 0.73
CA ILE A 417 -17.36 -8.24 -0.21
C ILE A 417 -18.87 -8.45 -0.21
N GLU A 418 -19.34 -9.70 -0.29
CA GLU A 418 -20.78 -10.03 -0.22
C GLU A 418 -21.40 -9.51 1.08
N SER A 419 -20.71 -9.72 2.21
CA SER A 419 -21.11 -9.19 3.52
C SER A 419 -21.26 -7.66 3.50
N ILE A 420 -20.29 -6.92 2.94
CA ILE A 420 -20.37 -5.46 2.77
C ILE A 420 -21.61 -5.09 1.92
N LEU A 421 -21.81 -5.79 0.79
CA LEU A 421 -22.89 -5.52 -0.16
C LEU A 421 -24.30 -5.78 0.41
N THR A 422 -24.43 -6.59 1.46
CA THR A 422 -25.71 -6.72 2.17
C THR A 422 -26.14 -5.44 2.89
N GLN A 423 -25.19 -4.53 3.15
CA GLN A 423 -25.41 -3.32 3.95
C GLN A 423 -25.24 -2.04 3.14
N THR A 424 -24.24 -1.98 2.25
CA THR A 424 -23.94 -0.81 1.44
C THR A 424 -23.18 -1.17 0.15
N ASP A 425 -23.27 -0.31 -0.86
CA ASP A 425 -22.52 -0.44 -2.12
C ASP A 425 -21.55 0.74 -2.28
N PRO A 426 -20.36 0.71 -1.64
CA PRO A 426 -19.42 1.81 -1.67
C PRO A 426 -18.83 2.00 -3.07
N TYR A 427 -18.26 3.19 -3.31
CA TYR A 427 -17.33 3.36 -4.42
C TYR A 427 -16.05 2.56 -4.15
N ILE A 428 -15.34 2.19 -5.21
CA ILE A 428 -14.02 1.55 -5.11
C ILE A 428 -13.02 2.19 -6.07
N CYS A 429 -11.77 2.32 -5.61
CA CYS A 429 -10.65 2.72 -6.46
C CYS A 429 -9.33 2.12 -5.98
N LYS A 430 -8.28 2.21 -6.81
CA LYS A 430 -6.92 1.90 -6.37
C LYS A 430 -6.42 2.94 -5.36
N ALA A 431 -5.41 2.59 -4.58
CA ALA A 431 -4.74 3.51 -3.68
C ALA A 431 -4.35 4.79 -4.45
N ALA A 432 -4.81 5.93 -3.94
CA ALA A 432 -4.89 7.15 -4.72
C ALA A 432 -3.98 8.24 -4.17
N ASN A 433 -3.74 9.24 -5.02
CA ASN A 433 -3.13 10.48 -4.60
C ASN A 433 -4.03 11.18 -3.58
N ILE A 434 -3.40 11.63 -2.51
CA ILE A 434 -4.01 12.43 -1.45
C ILE A 434 -4.68 13.70 -2.01
N ALA A 435 -4.08 14.34 -3.02
CA ALA A 435 -4.56 15.62 -3.54
C ALA A 435 -5.93 15.52 -4.24
N PRO A 436 -6.15 14.61 -5.20
CA PRO A 436 -7.46 14.36 -5.80
C PRO A 436 -8.55 13.91 -4.81
N LEU A 437 -8.19 13.15 -3.77
CA LEU A 437 -9.15 12.72 -2.75
C LEU A 437 -9.81 13.91 -2.02
N GLN A 438 -9.13 15.06 -1.95
CA GLN A 438 -9.70 16.27 -1.32
C GLN A 438 -11.05 16.69 -1.92
N TYR A 439 -11.21 16.51 -3.23
CA TYR A 439 -12.44 16.84 -3.95
C TYR A 439 -13.52 15.78 -3.74
N VAL A 440 -13.12 14.52 -3.54
CA VAL A 440 -14.05 13.43 -3.19
C VAL A 440 -14.62 13.67 -1.79
N TYR A 441 -13.80 14.14 -0.85
CA TYR A 441 -14.24 14.49 0.51
C TYR A 441 -15.31 15.57 0.53
N ASP A 442 -15.23 16.55 -0.39
CA ASP A 442 -16.19 17.64 -0.54
C ASP A 442 -17.56 17.18 -1.06
N VAL A 443 -17.65 15.95 -1.58
CA VAL A 443 -18.91 15.37 -2.08
C VAL A 443 -19.46 14.32 -1.11
N LEU A 444 -18.59 13.44 -0.60
CA LEU A 444 -19.00 12.33 0.25
C LEU A 444 -19.19 12.72 1.73
N HIS A 445 -18.49 13.75 2.21
CA HIS A 445 -18.53 14.22 3.60
C HIS A 445 -18.41 13.10 4.67
N PRO A 446 -17.38 12.23 4.59
CA PRO A 446 -17.18 11.20 5.61
C PRO A 446 -16.93 11.83 6.98
N TRP A 447 -17.20 11.08 8.04
CA TRP A 447 -16.83 11.52 9.39
C TRP A 447 -15.35 11.30 9.67
N PHE A 448 -14.78 10.22 9.14
CA PHE A 448 -13.35 9.99 9.23
C PHE A 448 -12.78 9.33 7.96
N TYR A 449 -11.48 9.54 7.77
CA TYR A 449 -10.67 8.87 6.77
C TYR A 449 -9.68 7.94 7.47
N MET A 450 -9.60 6.69 7.01
CA MET A 450 -8.68 5.70 7.56
C MET A 450 -7.45 5.57 6.67
N GLY A 451 -6.27 5.96 7.17
CA GLY A 451 -5.01 5.81 6.44
C GLY A 451 -4.07 7.00 6.59
N HIS A 452 -3.33 7.31 5.53
CA HIS A 452 -2.33 8.39 5.51
C HIS A 452 -2.90 9.64 4.84
N GLU A 453 -3.02 10.74 5.60
CA GLU A 453 -3.44 12.07 5.12
C GLU A 453 -2.91 13.17 6.06
N PHE A 454 -2.93 14.42 5.61
CA PHE A 454 -2.71 15.65 6.36
C PHE A 454 -3.92 15.96 7.26
N GLY A 455 -3.83 15.62 8.54
CA GLY A 455 -4.89 15.83 9.54
C GLY A 455 -5.46 17.25 9.57
N ASP A 456 -4.64 18.30 9.46
CA ASP A 456 -5.11 19.70 9.45
C ASP A 456 -6.01 20.04 8.25
N ARG A 457 -5.85 19.33 7.12
CA ARG A 457 -6.72 19.50 5.95
C ARG A 457 -8.06 18.83 6.18
N LEU A 458 -8.05 17.60 6.70
CA LEU A 458 -9.26 16.84 7.03
C LEU A 458 -10.09 17.55 8.11
N ARG A 459 -9.46 18.05 9.18
CA ARG A 459 -10.15 18.76 10.25
C ARG A 459 -10.90 19.99 9.77
N ARG A 460 -10.32 20.76 8.84
CA ARG A 460 -11.01 21.92 8.21
C ARG A 460 -12.26 21.54 7.44
N LYS A 461 -12.40 20.28 7.04
CA LYS A 461 -13.58 19.71 6.37
C LYS A 461 -14.50 18.95 7.36
N GLY A 462 -14.23 19.01 8.66
CA GLY A 462 -14.97 18.24 9.67
C GLY A 462 -14.69 16.73 9.64
N ILE A 463 -13.51 16.31 9.16
CA ILE A 463 -13.15 14.90 8.99
C ILE A 463 -12.04 14.54 9.97
N ALA A 464 -12.23 13.48 10.75
CA ALA A 464 -11.19 12.92 11.61
C ALA A 464 -10.24 12.00 10.82
N LEU A 465 -9.00 11.89 11.29
CA LEU A 465 -8.01 10.99 10.70
C LEU A 465 -7.78 9.81 11.63
N LEU A 466 -7.97 8.60 11.12
CA LEU A 466 -7.66 7.36 11.82
C LEU A 466 -6.39 6.75 11.24
N HIS A 467 -5.34 6.65 12.05
CA HIS A 467 -4.10 5.96 11.69
C HIS A 467 -4.06 4.56 12.29
N SER A 468 -3.65 3.59 11.45
CA SER A 468 -3.53 2.17 11.86
C SER A 468 -2.09 1.67 11.89
N ASP A 469 -1.08 2.51 11.64
CA ASP A 469 0.33 2.11 11.65
C ASP A 469 0.78 1.38 12.93
N PRO A 470 0.33 1.75 14.15
CA PRO A 470 0.66 0.97 15.35
C PRO A 470 0.21 -0.50 15.27
N ALA A 471 -0.88 -0.78 14.55
CA ALA A 471 -1.37 -2.15 14.36
C ALA A 471 -0.41 -3.03 13.54
N GLY A 472 0.53 -2.43 12.81
CA GLY A 472 1.58 -3.18 12.10
C GLY A 472 2.48 -3.99 13.03
N LYS A 473 2.48 -3.70 14.35
CA LYS A 473 3.32 -4.35 15.37
C LYS A 473 2.60 -5.36 16.26
N ILE A 474 1.29 -5.52 16.12
CA ILE A 474 0.47 -6.39 16.97
C ILE A 474 -0.18 -7.51 16.14
N LEU A 475 -0.64 -8.57 16.82
CA LEU A 475 -1.34 -9.72 16.22
C LEU A 475 -2.39 -10.22 17.23
N GLY A 476 -3.45 -10.85 16.75
CA GLY A 476 -4.48 -11.43 17.61
C GLY A 476 -5.53 -10.41 18.05
N PHE A 477 -6.07 -10.56 19.26
CA PHE A 477 -7.17 -9.72 19.75
C PHE A 477 -6.76 -8.27 19.99
N GLU A 478 -5.46 -8.00 20.16
CA GLU A 478 -4.91 -6.64 20.19
C GLU A 478 -5.29 -5.85 18.92
N CYS A 479 -5.36 -6.49 17.75
CA CYS A 479 -5.81 -5.86 16.51
C CYS A 479 -7.27 -5.39 16.61
N SER A 480 -8.16 -6.26 17.09
CA SER A 480 -9.58 -5.94 17.24
C SER A 480 -9.79 -4.80 18.24
N SER A 481 -9.21 -4.93 19.44
CA SER A 481 -9.32 -3.91 20.50
C SER A 481 -8.75 -2.57 20.07
N PHE A 482 -7.58 -2.56 19.39
CA PHE A 482 -7.02 -1.34 18.83
C PHE A 482 -7.98 -0.67 17.84
N MET A 483 -8.53 -1.44 16.90
CA MET A 483 -9.41 -0.89 15.86
C MET A 483 -10.71 -0.33 16.46
N LEU A 484 -11.34 -1.05 17.39
CA LEU A 484 -12.55 -0.60 18.08
C LEU A 484 -12.32 0.74 18.80
N GLN A 485 -11.21 0.86 19.54
CA GLN A 485 -10.84 2.10 20.23
C GLN A 485 -10.50 3.23 19.26
N ALA A 486 -9.77 2.93 18.19
CA ALA A 486 -9.39 3.91 17.16
C ALA A 486 -10.63 4.48 16.45
N VAL A 487 -11.59 3.63 16.12
CA VAL A 487 -12.87 4.03 15.52
C VAL A 487 -13.68 4.88 16.50
N ALA A 488 -13.87 4.43 17.75
CA ALA A 488 -14.61 5.19 18.75
C ALA A 488 -14.02 6.60 18.94
N LYS A 489 -12.69 6.70 19.01
CA LYS A 489 -11.98 7.98 19.08
C LYS A 489 -12.19 8.82 17.82
N ALA A 490 -12.03 8.24 16.63
CA ALA A 490 -12.21 8.96 15.37
C ALA A 490 -13.64 9.52 15.23
N VAL A 491 -14.65 8.78 15.68
CA VAL A 491 -16.04 9.26 15.69
C VAL A 491 -16.23 10.41 16.69
N ALA A 492 -15.65 10.33 17.88
CA ALA A 492 -15.69 11.41 18.87
C ALA A 492 -14.99 12.69 18.35
N ASP A 493 -13.80 12.54 17.76
CA ASP A 493 -13.04 13.64 17.15
C ASP A 493 -13.82 14.25 15.97
N ALA A 494 -14.44 13.41 15.13
CA ALA A 494 -15.26 13.87 14.01
C ALA A 494 -16.43 14.75 14.47
N LYS A 495 -17.16 14.36 15.52
CA LYS A 495 -18.26 15.18 16.07
C LYS A 495 -17.79 16.60 16.38
N LYS A 496 -16.66 16.72 17.10
CA LYS A 496 -16.05 18.01 17.43
C LYS A 496 -15.60 18.78 16.18
N PHE A 497 -14.92 18.12 15.23
CA PHE A 497 -14.41 18.80 14.04
C PHE A 497 -15.54 19.29 13.12
N ARG A 498 -16.65 18.56 13.07
CA ARG A 498 -17.84 18.97 12.32
C ARG A 498 -18.51 20.18 12.95
N GLU A 499 -18.63 20.23 14.28
CA GLU A 499 -19.09 21.42 14.99
C GLU A 499 -18.17 22.63 14.71
N GLU A 500 -16.85 22.45 14.77
CA GLU A 500 -15.86 23.49 14.42
C GLU A 500 -15.98 23.98 12.96
N ALA A 501 -16.38 23.09 12.04
CA ALA A 501 -16.58 23.38 10.63
C ALA A 501 -18.00 23.87 10.27
N GLY A 502 -18.93 23.89 11.23
CA GLY A 502 -20.33 24.27 11.02
C GLY A 502 -21.16 23.26 10.22
N LEU A 503 -20.86 21.96 10.36
CA LEU A 503 -21.46 20.83 9.62
C LEU A 503 -22.39 19.93 10.45
#